data_AF-A0A956X2F4-F1
#
_entry.id   AF-A0A956X2F4-F1
#
_cell.length_a   1.000
_cell.length_b   1.000
_cell.length_c   1.000
_cell.angle_alpha   90.00
_cell.angle_beta   90.00
_cell.angle_gamma   90.00
#
_symmetry.space_group_name_H-M   'P 1'
#
loop_
_entity.id
_entity.type
_entity.pdbx_description
1 polymer ?
#
loop_
_entity_poly.entity_id
_entity_poly.type
_entity_poly.pdbx_seq_one_letter_code
_entity_poly.pdbx_strand_id
1 'polypeptide(L)'
;MKAKEIVWLDSGYDCDHCGGEILRQKARRPSRPNNAYYRCRVCGCEWTMQGDVVRIGSGESCREAQSRRIGPVLAEEVDWLTRLSRIPRWLQVVIGIALFVVLLRFGGFMLFRLLLPAVLIGIVIYLIIRYGQEQQWW
;
A
#
# COMPACT_ATOMS: atom_id res chain seq x y z
N MET A 1 -10.56 13.07 30.18
CA MET A 1 -10.21 11.63 30.19
C MET A 1 -8.72 11.51 30.47
N LYS A 2 -8.30 10.93 31.59
CA LYS A 2 -6.86 10.75 31.91
C LYS A 2 -6.27 9.72 30.94
N ALA A 3 -5.19 10.08 30.25
CA ALA A 3 -4.43 9.13 29.44
C ALA A 3 -3.98 7.98 30.36
N LYS A 4 -4.42 6.76 30.06
CA LYS A 4 -3.99 5.57 30.80
C LYS A 4 -2.51 5.39 30.55
N GLU A 5 -1.72 5.45 31.63
CA GLU A 5 -0.28 5.28 31.56
C GLU A 5 0.06 3.93 30.94
N ILE A 6 0.94 3.97 29.94
CA ILE A 6 1.39 2.78 29.24
C ILE A 6 2.57 2.21 30.03
N VAL A 7 2.33 1.11 30.74
CA VAL A 7 3.40 0.38 31.42
C VAL A 7 4.00 -0.65 30.46
N TRP A 8 5.30 -0.54 30.25
CA TRP A 8 6.12 -1.52 29.55
C TRP A 8 6.89 -2.34 30.58
N LEU A 9 6.79 -3.66 30.51
CA LEU A 9 7.56 -4.58 31.35
C LEU A 9 8.58 -5.32 30.50
N ASP A 10 9.72 -5.67 31.08
CA ASP A 10 10.65 -6.60 30.46
C ASP A 10 9.91 -7.92 30.14
N SER A 11 10.09 -8.39 28.91
CA SER A 11 9.51 -9.65 28.45
C SER A 11 10.42 -10.85 28.68
N GLY A 12 11.70 -10.63 29.00
CA GLY A 12 12.73 -11.66 29.13
C GLY A 12 13.24 -12.19 27.78
N TYR A 13 12.92 -11.52 26.68
CA TYR A 13 13.34 -11.89 25.34
C TYR A 13 14.24 -10.81 24.73
N ASP A 14 15.20 -11.26 23.92
CA ASP A 14 16.06 -10.38 23.13
C ASP A 14 15.58 -10.33 21.67
N CYS A 15 15.75 -9.16 21.06
CA CYS A 15 15.40 -8.95 19.67
C CYS A 15 16.34 -9.73 18.75
N ASP A 16 15.76 -10.60 17.93
CA ASP A 16 16.43 -11.38 16.88
C ASP A 16 17.09 -10.50 15.79
N HIS A 17 16.71 -9.22 15.67
CA HIS A 17 17.27 -8.29 14.70
C HIS A 17 18.51 -7.54 15.21
N CYS A 18 18.53 -7.18 16.50
CA CYS A 18 19.56 -6.27 17.04
C CYS A 18 20.13 -6.68 18.40
N GLY A 19 19.67 -7.78 18.99
CA GLY A 19 20.05 -8.24 20.33
C GLY A 19 19.52 -7.39 21.47
N GLY A 20 18.68 -6.39 21.20
CA GLY A 20 18.16 -5.48 22.23
C GLY A 20 16.97 -6.05 23.00
N GLU A 21 16.87 -5.68 24.28
CA GLU A 21 15.79 -6.06 25.18
C GLU A 21 14.40 -5.78 24.58
N ILE A 22 13.51 -6.78 24.65
CA ILE A 22 12.11 -6.66 24.22
C ILE A 22 11.24 -6.35 25.44
N LEU A 23 10.47 -5.29 25.33
CA LEU A 23 9.47 -4.88 26.30
C LEU A 23 8.08 -5.36 25.88
N ARG A 24 7.27 -5.84 26.83
CA ARG A 24 5.87 -6.22 26.65
C ARG A 24 4.93 -5.18 27.25
N GLN A 25 3.93 -4.80 26.49
CA GLN A 25 2.80 -3.97 26.90
C GLN A 25 1.52 -4.82 26.92
N LYS A 26 0.83 -4.87 28.08
CA LYS A 26 -0.50 -5.51 28.23
C LYS A 26 -1.68 -4.54 28.06
N ALA A 27 -1.41 -3.26 27.80
CA ALA A 27 -2.48 -2.25 27.74
C ALA A 27 -3.30 -2.37 26.44
N ARG A 28 -4.63 -2.43 26.60
CA ARG A 28 -5.61 -2.42 25.51
C ARG A 28 -5.53 -1.06 24.80
N ARG A 29 -5.10 -1.02 23.52
CA ARG A 29 -5.18 0.20 22.71
C ARG A 29 -6.61 0.35 22.18
N PRO A 30 -7.23 1.55 22.26
CA PRO A 30 -8.60 1.75 21.78
C PRO A 30 -8.77 1.41 20.30
N SER A 31 -7.70 1.58 19.51
CA SER A 31 -7.71 1.42 18.05
C SER A 31 -7.38 0.01 17.55
N ARG A 32 -6.93 -0.92 18.41
CA ARG A 32 -6.58 -2.30 18.01
C ARG A 32 -6.85 -3.29 19.16
N PRO A 33 -7.69 -4.32 18.95
CA PRO A 33 -8.15 -5.24 20.00
C PRO A 33 -7.07 -6.22 20.50
N ASN A 34 -5.83 -6.13 20.01
CA ASN A 34 -4.78 -7.07 20.40
C ASN A 34 -4.34 -6.86 21.86
N ASN A 35 -4.19 -7.97 22.58
CA ASN A 35 -4.06 -8.00 24.04
C ASN A 35 -2.60 -7.88 24.54
N ALA A 36 -1.61 -8.04 23.65
CA ALA A 36 -0.21 -7.87 24.00
C ALA A 36 0.61 -7.36 22.81
N TYR A 37 1.37 -6.29 23.06
CA TYR A 37 2.34 -5.72 22.12
C TYR A 37 3.74 -5.94 22.67
N TYR A 38 4.69 -6.17 21.78
CA TYR A 38 6.09 -6.32 22.10
C TYR A 38 6.86 -5.26 21.33
N ARG A 39 7.83 -4.62 21.98
CA ARG A 39 8.65 -3.57 21.38
C ARG A 39 10.09 -3.76 21.79
N CYS A 40 11.01 -3.77 20.83
CA CYS A 40 12.43 -3.69 21.15
C CYS A 40 12.80 -2.27 21.57
N ARG A 41 13.54 -2.15 22.68
CA ARG A 41 14.03 -0.87 23.21
C ARG A 41 15.09 -0.21 22.33
N VAL A 42 15.87 -1.01 21.59
CA VAL A 42 17.00 -0.53 20.78
C VAL A 42 16.55 -0.16 19.38
N CYS A 43 16.01 -1.11 18.61
CA CYS A 43 15.64 -0.85 17.22
C CYS A 43 14.27 -0.18 17.07
N GLY A 44 13.40 -0.29 18.09
CA GLY A 44 12.08 0.35 18.11
C GLY A 44 11.01 -0.33 17.26
N CYS A 45 11.29 -1.51 16.69
CA CYS A 45 10.28 -2.35 16.06
C CYS A 45 9.25 -2.82 17.10
N GLU A 46 8.00 -2.92 16.67
CA GLU A 46 6.86 -3.34 17.49
C GLU A 46 6.04 -4.39 16.76
N TRP A 47 5.66 -5.44 17.47
CA TRP A 47 4.90 -6.57 16.94
C TRP A 47 3.80 -7.02 17.91
N THR A 48 2.82 -7.73 17.36
CA THR A 48 1.80 -8.42 18.13
C THR A 48 2.35 -9.73 18.67
N MET A 49 1.62 -10.35 19.60
CA MET A 49 1.95 -11.70 20.06
C MET A 49 1.87 -12.75 18.93
N GLN A 50 1.05 -12.52 17.89
CA GLN A 50 0.99 -13.39 16.71
C GLN A 50 2.17 -13.17 15.74
N GLY A 51 3.03 -12.17 16.01
CA GLY A 51 4.17 -11.85 15.16
C GLY A 51 3.86 -10.85 14.04
N ASP A 52 2.65 -10.27 14.02
CA ASP A 52 2.28 -9.22 13.08
C ASP A 52 3.04 -7.94 13.39
N VAL A 53 3.61 -7.33 12.36
CA VAL A 53 4.37 -6.08 12.52
C VAL A 53 3.38 -4.92 12.71
N VAL A 54 3.49 -4.25 13.85
CA VAL A 54 2.67 -3.06 14.19
C VAL A 54 3.38 -1.79 13.78
N ARG A 55 4.69 -1.74 14.02
CA ARG A 55 5.54 -0.60 13.68
C ARG A 55 6.93 -1.09 13.34
N ILE A 56 7.48 -0.61 12.22
CA ILE A 56 8.90 -0.79 11.94
C ILE A 56 9.67 0.34 12.62
N GLY A 57 10.70 -0.04 13.36
CA GLY A 57 11.61 0.88 14.00
C GLY A 57 12.57 1.54 13.01
N SER A 58 13.33 2.55 13.45
CA SER A 58 14.26 3.27 12.59
C SER A 58 15.61 2.56 12.39
N GLY A 59 15.86 1.47 13.11
CA GLY A 59 17.11 0.72 12.99
C GLY A 59 17.28 0.05 11.63
N GLU A 60 18.51 -0.05 11.15
CA GLU A 60 18.84 -0.73 9.88
C GLU A 60 18.41 -2.20 9.89
N SER A 61 18.64 -2.89 11.02
CA SER A 61 18.23 -4.28 11.22
C SER A 61 16.71 -4.50 11.17
N CYS A 62 15.91 -3.52 11.62
CA CYS A 62 14.46 -3.53 11.46
C CYS A 62 14.04 -3.50 9.98
N ARG A 63 14.73 -2.67 9.19
CA ARG A 63 14.45 -2.52 7.76
C ARG A 63 14.83 -3.77 6.99
N GLU A 64 15.96 -4.38 7.35
CA GLU A 64 16.39 -5.65 6.76
C GLU A 64 15.45 -6.80 7.12
N ALA A 65 15.01 -6.89 8.37
CA ALA A 65 14.02 -7.88 8.77
C ALA A 65 12.68 -7.70 8.03
N GLN A 66 12.25 -6.45 7.81
CA GLN A 66 11.06 -6.15 7.02
C GLN A 66 11.23 -6.54 5.55
N SER A 67 12.38 -6.24 4.94
CA SER A 67 12.60 -6.56 3.52
C SER A 67 12.57 -8.07 3.27
N ARG A 68 13.09 -8.88 4.20
CA ARG A 68 12.98 -10.35 4.13
C ARG A 68 11.54 -10.85 4.19
N ARG A 69 10.66 -10.19 4.95
CA ARG A 69 9.23 -10.55 5.04
C ARG A 69 8.45 -10.16 3.78
N ILE A 70 8.77 -9.00 3.19
CA ILE A 70 8.09 -8.50 1.99
C ILE A 70 8.64 -9.17 0.73
N GLY A 71 9.91 -9.57 0.71
CA GLY A 71 10.57 -10.25 -0.41
C GLY A 71 9.74 -11.35 -1.09
N PRO A 72 9.16 -12.33 -0.37
CA PRO A 72 8.34 -13.37 -1.00
C PRO A 72 7.02 -12.83 -1.58
N VAL A 73 6.36 -11.87 -0.94
CA VAL A 73 5.13 -11.25 -1.44
C VAL A 73 5.41 -10.46 -2.72
N LEU A 74 6.50 -9.67 -2.72
CA LEU A 74 6.91 -8.93 -3.90
C LEU A 74 7.34 -9.87 -5.04
N ALA A 75 7.98 -11.00 -4.73
CA ALA A 75 8.37 -11.99 -5.73
C ALA A 75 7.15 -12.60 -6.43
N GLU A 76 6.09 -12.91 -5.69
CA GLU A 76 4.81 -13.37 -6.25
C GLU A 76 4.13 -12.27 -7.09
N GLU A 77 4.19 -11.02 -6.64
CA GLU A 77 3.63 -9.88 -7.37
C GLU A 77 4.39 -9.60 -8.70
N VAL A 78 5.72 -9.74 -8.68
CA VAL A 78 6.54 -9.60 -9.87
C VAL A 78 6.36 -10.79 -10.81
N ASP A 79 6.10 -12.01 -10.32
CA ASP A 79 5.87 -13.19 -11.16
C ASP A 79 4.63 -13.06 -12.04
N TRP A 80 3.51 -12.51 -11.53
CA TRP A 80 2.32 -12.30 -12.36
C TRP A 80 2.50 -11.16 -13.39
N LEU A 81 3.19 -10.07 -13.02
CA LEU A 81 3.52 -8.97 -13.95
C LEU A 81 4.48 -9.43 -15.05
N THR A 82 5.47 -10.23 -14.69
CA THR A 82 6.40 -10.82 -15.67
C THR A 82 5.72 -11.87 -16.53
N ARG A 83 4.76 -12.62 -16.00
CA ARG A 83 3.89 -13.51 -16.80
C ARG A 83 3.00 -12.75 -17.78
N LEU A 84 2.47 -11.58 -17.39
CA LEU A 84 1.66 -10.71 -18.27
C LEU A 84 2.51 -10.05 -19.37
N SER A 85 3.74 -9.64 -19.06
CA SER A 85 4.66 -9.06 -20.03
C SER A 85 5.32 -10.09 -20.96
N ARG A 86 5.26 -11.38 -20.61
CA ARG A 86 5.64 -12.50 -21.49
C ARG A 86 4.58 -12.83 -22.55
N ILE A 87 3.43 -12.13 -22.56
CA ILE A 87 2.47 -12.23 -23.65
C ILE A 87 3.14 -11.77 -24.95
N PRO A 88 3.21 -12.62 -25.98
CA PRO A 88 3.91 -12.28 -27.20
C PRO A 88 3.21 -11.11 -27.91
N ARG A 89 3.99 -10.20 -28.50
CA ARG A 89 3.50 -8.92 -29.08
C ARG A 89 2.36 -9.12 -30.08
N TRP A 90 2.34 -10.24 -30.82
CA TRP A 90 1.26 -10.57 -31.75
C TRP A 90 -0.09 -10.78 -31.05
N LEU A 91 -0.11 -11.39 -29.86
CA LEU A 91 -1.33 -11.60 -29.09
C LEU A 91 -1.90 -10.27 -28.57
N GLN A 92 -1.03 -9.32 -28.20
CA GLN A 92 -1.44 -7.97 -27.81
C GLN A 92 -2.12 -7.23 -28.97
N VAL A 93 -1.56 -7.34 -30.19
CA VAL A 93 -2.14 -6.77 -31.40
C VAL A 93 -3.49 -7.41 -31.71
N VAL A 94 -3.62 -8.74 -31.59
CA VAL A 94 -4.89 -9.45 -31.81
C VAL A 94 -5.94 -9.04 -30.77
N ILE A 95 -5.60 -8.92 -29.50
CA ILE A 95 -6.51 -8.44 -28.44
C ILE A 95 -6.95 -7.00 -28.70
N GLY A 96 -6.01 -6.13 -29.10
CA GLY A 96 -6.31 -4.75 -29.47
C GLY A 96 -7.27 -4.65 -30.66
N ILE A 97 -7.03 -5.42 -31.72
CA ILE A 97 -7.91 -5.50 -32.90
C ILE A 97 -9.28 -6.06 -32.52
N ALA A 98 -9.33 -7.12 -31.72
CA ALA A 98 -10.58 -7.71 -31.27
C ALA A 98 -11.42 -6.72 -30.44
N LEU A 99 -10.79 -6.02 -29.50
CA LEU A 99 -11.45 -4.94 -28.73
C LEU A 99 -11.92 -3.80 -29.63
N PHE A 100 -11.12 -3.40 -30.59
CA PHE A 100 -11.48 -2.35 -31.55
C PHE A 100 -12.68 -2.77 -32.41
N VAL A 101 -12.71 -4.01 -32.90
CA VAL A 101 -13.83 -4.58 -33.66
C VAL A 101 -15.07 -4.69 -32.78
N VAL A 102 -14.95 -5.14 -31.53
CA VAL A 102 -16.07 -5.20 -30.57
C VAL A 102 -16.61 -3.80 -30.27
N LEU A 103 -15.74 -2.81 -30.05
CA LEU A 103 -16.13 -1.41 -29.86
C LEU A 103 -16.85 -0.84 -31.08
N LEU A 104 -16.35 -1.10 -32.29
CA LEU A 104 -17.01 -0.71 -33.54
C LEU A 104 -18.35 -1.44 -33.74
N ARG A 105 -18.42 -2.72 -33.37
CA ARG A 105 -19.59 -3.59 -33.55
C ARG A 105 -20.72 -3.30 -32.56
N PHE A 106 -20.38 -2.90 -31.33
CA PHE A 106 -21.35 -2.73 -30.23
C PHE A 106 -21.55 -1.28 -29.75
N GLY A 107 -20.67 -0.31 -30.05
CA GLY A 107 -20.70 0.99 -29.37
C GLY A 107 -20.28 2.24 -30.15
N GLY A 108 -19.88 2.15 -31.42
CA GLY A 108 -19.25 3.25 -32.15
C GLY A 108 -20.09 4.53 -32.35
N PHE A 109 -21.42 4.46 -32.37
CA PHE A 109 -22.26 5.64 -32.64
C PHE A 109 -22.88 6.29 -31.39
N MET A 110 -23.10 5.51 -30.32
CA MET A 110 -23.72 6.00 -29.07
C MET A 110 -22.67 6.37 -28.01
N LEU A 111 -21.61 5.57 -27.85
CA LEU A 111 -20.60 5.80 -26.81
C LEU A 111 -19.72 7.01 -27.13
N PHE A 112 -19.37 7.21 -28.41
CA PHE A 112 -18.59 8.35 -28.87
C PHE A 112 -19.37 9.68 -28.70
N ARG A 113 -20.69 9.66 -28.91
CA ARG A 113 -21.58 10.81 -28.70
C ARG A 113 -21.72 11.22 -27.22
N LEU A 114 -21.59 10.26 -26.29
CA LEU A 114 -21.69 10.51 -24.86
C LEU A 114 -20.34 10.83 -24.21
N LEU A 115 -19.26 10.15 -24.63
CA LEU A 115 -17.91 10.34 -24.08
C LEU A 115 -17.26 11.64 -24.56
N LEU A 116 -17.49 12.05 -25.81
CA LEU A 116 -16.91 13.29 -26.34
C LEU A 116 -17.30 14.54 -25.50
N PRO A 117 -18.59 14.80 -25.18
CA PRO A 117 -18.94 15.92 -24.32
C PRO A 117 -18.47 15.73 -22.87
N ALA A 118 -18.49 14.51 -22.32
CA ALA A 118 -18.01 14.26 -20.96
C ALA A 118 -16.50 14.53 -20.80
N VAL A 119 -15.69 14.12 -21.78
CA VAL A 119 -14.24 14.38 -21.81
C VAL A 119 -13.96 15.86 -21.98
N LEU A 120 -14.68 16.55 -22.87
CA LEU A 120 -14.54 18.00 -23.03
C LEU A 120 -14.89 18.76 -21.74
N ILE A 121 -15.98 18.38 -21.06
CA ILE A 121 -16.37 18.95 -19.76
C ILE A 121 -15.28 18.69 -18.72
N GLY A 122 -14.76 17.46 -18.64
CA GLY A 122 -13.67 17.11 -17.72
C GLY A 122 -12.39 17.93 -17.96
N ILE A 123 -12.01 18.13 -19.22
CA ILE A 123 -10.87 18.97 -19.61
C ILE A 123 -11.09 20.42 -19.20
N VAL A 124 -12.27 20.99 -19.45
CA VAL A 124 -12.60 22.36 -19.07
C VAL A 124 -12.56 22.55 -17.55
N ILE A 125 -13.14 21.64 -16.77
CA ILE A 125 -13.10 21.68 -15.30
C ILE A 125 -11.65 21.59 -14.80
N TYR A 126 -10.86 20.67 -15.35
CA TYR A 126 -9.45 20.52 -14.99
C TYR A 126 -8.65 21.80 -15.26
N LEU A 127 -8.87 22.44 -16.42
CA LEU A 127 -8.22 23.70 -16.77
C LEU A 127 -8.64 24.84 -15.82
N ILE A 128 -9.91 24.93 -15.43
CA ILE A 128 -10.39 25.93 -14.47
C ILE A 128 -9.74 25.74 -13.09
N ILE A 129 -9.69 24.50 -12.58
CA ILE A 129 -9.06 24.20 -11.28
C ILE A 129 -7.58 24.54 -11.33
N ARG A 130 -6.88 24.09 -12.38
CA ARG A 130 -5.45 24.35 -12.56
C ARG A 130 -5.17 25.86 -12.66
N TYR A 131 -5.96 26.58 -13.44
CA TYR A 131 -5.81 28.03 -13.60
C TYR A 131 -6.12 28.77 -12.28
N GLY A 132 -7.12 28.33 -11.53
CA GLY A 132 -7.42 28.88 -10.21
C GLY A 132 -6.33 28.61 -9.18
N GLN A 133 -5.64 27.47 -9.25
CA GLN A 133 -4.44 27.19 -8.44
C GLN A 133 -3.27 28.11 -8.80
N GLU A 134 -3.11 28.45 -10.07
CA GLU A 134 -2.06 29.37 -10.53
C GLU A 134 -2.35 30.84 -10.14
N GLN A 135 -3.62 31.24 -9.96
CA GLN A 135 -4.01 32.61 -9.58
C GLN A 135 -4.20 32.87 -8.07
N GLN A 136 -3.96 31.90 -7.18
CA GLN A 136 -4.09 32.06 -5.70
C GLN A 136 -5.45 32.63 -5.23
N TRP A 137 -6.56 32.23 -5.85
CA TRP A 137 -7.91 32.65 -5.40
C TRP A 137 -8.51 31.75 -4.29
N TRP A 138 -7.66 30.96 -3.64
CA TRP A 138 -7.87 30.11 -2.47
C TRP A 138 -6.50 29.69 -1.92
#